data_AF-A0A1X7SFZ6-F1
#
_entry.id   AF-A0A1X7SFZ6-F1
#
_cell.length_a   1.000
_cell.length_b   1.000
_cell.length_c   1.000
_cell.angle_alpha   90.00
_cell.angle_beta   90.00
_cell.angle_gamma   90.00
#
_symmetry.space_group_name_H-M   'P 1'
#
loop_
_entity.id
_entity.type
_entity.pdbx_description
1 polymer ?
#
loop_
_entity_poly.entity_id
_entity_poly.type
_entity_poly.pdbx_seq_one_letter_code
_entity_poly.pdbx_strand_id
1 'polypeptide(L)' 'MFEVQDLKFATLATVSHCGMVWFSQDVLTLDMVFDHFILKLKSVPIDKGEEELRGGGAPSTRRPSLLLWR' A
#
# COMPACT_ATOMS: atom_id res chain seq x y z
N MET A 1 -3.31 -10.74 -6.02
CA MET A 1 -4.00 -9.47 -6.34
C MET A 1 -3.02 -8.61 -7.10
N PHE A 2 -3.43 -8.04 -8.23
CA PHE A 2 -2.60 -7.17 -9.07
C PHE A 2 -3.23 -5.78 -9.11
N GLU A 3 -2.42 -4.74 -8.90
CA GLU A 3 -2.81 -3.35 -9.13
C GLU A 3 -2.26 -2.92 -10.49
N VAL A 4 -3.15 -2.53 -11.40
CA VAL A 4 -2.80 -2.11 -12.77
C VAL A 4 -3.60 -0.86 -13.11
N GLN A 5 -2.97 0.08 -13.82
CA GLN A 5 -3.66 1.30 -14.27
C GLN A 5 -4.62 1.02 -15.42
N ASP A 6 -4.21 0.16 -16.36
CA ASP A 6 -5.03 -0.22 -17.50
C ASP A 6 -4.80 -1.67 -17.93
N LEU A 7 -5.70 -2.17 -18.78
CA LEU A 7 -5.71 -3.54 -19.30
C LEU A 7 -5.46 -3.58 -20.81
N LYS A 8 -4.87 -2.51 -21.39
CA LYS A 8 -4.75 -2.37 -22.85
C LYS A 8 -4.00 -3.52 -23.52
N PHE A 9 -3.13 -4.19 -22.77
CA PHE A 9 -2.30 -5.30 -23.24
C PHE A 9 -2.68 -6.65 -22.60
N ALA A 10 -3.80 -6.73 -21.88
CA ALA A 10 -4.26 -7.96 -21.26
C ALA A 10 -4.97 -8.87 -22.30
N THR A 11 -4.72 -10.17 -22.23
CA THR A 11 -5.48 -11.15 -23.02
C THR A 11 -6.75 -11.56 -22.26
N LEU A 12 -7.81 -11.93 -22.96
CA LEU A 12 -9.06 -12.38 -22.30
C LEU A 12 -8.85 -13.62 -21.41
N ALA A 13 -7.86 -14.45 -21.75
CA ALA A 13 -7.49 -15.63 -20.96
C ALA A 13 -7.09 -15.24 -19.53
N THR A 14 -6.29 -14.19 -19.34
CA THR A 14 -5.84 -13.77 -18.01
C THR A 14 -6.92 -13.04 -17.21
N VAL A 15 -7.82 -12.32 -17.90
CA VAL A 15 -8.92 -11.60 -17.25
C VAL A 15 -10.08 -12.52 -16.86
N SER A 16 -10.24 -13.68 -17.50
CA SER A 16 -11.39 -14.58 -17.24
C SER A 16 -11.30 -15.38 -15.94
N HIS A 17 -10.08 -15.66 -15.45
CA HIS A 17 -9.88 -16.57 -14.32
C HIS A 17 -9.86 -15.87 -12.95
N CYS A 18 -9.86 -14.54 -12.93
CA CYS A 18 -9.74 -13.74 -11.71
C CYS A 18 -10.90 -12.75 -11.62
N GLY A 19 -11.46 -12.56 -10.42
CA GLY A 19 -12.40 -11.47 -10.16
C GLY A 19 -11.73 -10.11 -10.35
N MET A 20 -12.42 -9.19 -11.02
CA MET A 20 -11.91 -7.86 -11.30
C MET A 20 -12.70 -6.80 -10.55
N VAL A 21 -11.97 -5.88 -9.92
CA VAL A 21 -12.53 -4.72 -9.22
C VAL A 21 -12.01 -3.48 -9.93
N TRP A 22 -12.93 -2.62 -10.37
CA TRP A 22 -12.60 -1.39 -11.07
C TRP A 22 -12.70 -0.20 -10.13
N PHE A 23 -11.63 0.58 -10.03
CA PHE A 23 -11.60 1.85 -9.31
C PHE A 23 -11.66 2.97 -10.33
N SER A 24 -12.76 3.73 -10.37
CA SER A 24 -12.79 4.97 -11.14
C SER A 24 -12.04 6.07 -10.41
N GLN A 25 -11.59 7.08 -11.15
CA GLN A 25 -10.90 8.25 -10.58
C GLN A 25 -11.79 9.01 -9.59
N ASP A 26 -13.12 8.92 -9.75
CA ASP A 26 -14.09 9.61 -8.90
C ASP A 26 -14.38 8.89 -7.57
N VAL A 27 -13.87 7.67 -7.36
CA VAL A 27 -14.02 6.95 -6.07
C VAL A 27 -13.30 7.69 -4.93
N LEU A 28 -12.20 8.38 -5.25
CA LEU A 28 -11.41 9.15 -4.30
C LEU A 28 -11.51 10.64 -4.62
N THR A 29 -12.24 11.39 -3.79
CA THR A 29 -12.29 12.86 -3.89
C THR A 29 -11.09 13.50 -3.23
N LEU A 30 -10.77 14.73 -3.62
CA LEU A 30 -9.67 15.49 -3.03
C LEU A 30 -9.90 15.75 -1.52
N ASP A 31 -11.14 15.98 -1.10
CA ASP A 31 -11.49 16.20 0.30
C ASP A 31 -11.09 14.99 1.18
N MET A 32 -11.35 13.76 0.71
CA MET A 32 -10.94 12.54 1.43
C MET A 32 -9.42 12.44 1.57
N VAL A 33 -8.69 12.83 0.53
CA VAL A 33 -7.22 12.81 0.52
C VAL A 33 -6.67 13.85 1.49
N PHE A 34 -7.22 15.07 1.49
CA PHE A 34 -6.81 16.14 2.40
C PHE A 34 -7.12 15.81 3.86
N ASP A 35 -8.31 15.29 4.15
CA ASP A 35 -8.69 14.87 5.50
C ASP A 35 -7.74 13.80 6.02
N HIS A 36 -7.46 12.77 5.22
CA HIS A 36 -6.49 11.74 5.57
C HIS A 36 -5.09 12.33 5.82
N PHE A 37 -4.65 13.26 4.98
CA PHE A 37 -3.34 13.91 5.14
C PHE A 37 -3.25 14.71 6.44
N ILE A 38 -4.28 15.50 6.77
CA ILE A 38 -4.33 16.29 8.01
C ILE A 38 -4.38 15.38 9.24
N LEU A 39 -5.15 14.29 9.20
CA LEU A 39 -5.19 13.30 10.27
C LEU A 39 -3.80 12.66 10.48
N LYS A 40 -3.12 12.31 9.38
CA LYS A 40 -1.76 11.76 9.42
C LYS A 40 -0.79 12.75 10.08
N LEU A 41 -0.83 14.03 9.69
CA LEU A 41 0.01 15.07 10.29
C LEU A 41 -0.22 15.25 11.80
N LYS A 42 -1.46 15.14 12.27
CA LYS A 42 -1.76 15.22 13.71
C LYS A 42 -1.29 13.98 14.47
N SER A 43 -1.29 12.81 13.83
CA SER A 43 -0.92 11.53 14.45
C SER A 43 0.59 11.27 14.50
N VAL A 44 1.35 11.80 13.54
CA VAL A 44 2.79 11.54 13.43
C VAL A 44 3.55 12.73 14.03
N PRO A 45 4.25 12.56 15.16
CA PRO A 45 5.09 13.62 15.69
C PRO A 45 6.22 13.92 14.70
N ILE A 46 6.38 15.20 14.34
CA ILE A 46 7.42 15.67 13.39
C ILE A 46 8.83 15.66 14.02
N ASP A 47 8.98 15.11 15.23
CA ASP A 47 10.27 14.94 15.90
C ASP A 47 10.89 13.57 15.59
N LYS A 48 11.19 13.34 14.31
CA LYS A 48 12.26 12.48 13.78
C LYS A 48 12.48 12.91 12.34
N GLY A 49 13.10 14.08 12.20
CA GLY A 49 13.67 14.46 10.92
C GLY A 49 14.53 13.31 10.38
N GLU A 50 14.49 13.16 9.07
CA GLU A 50 15.64 12.82 8.22
C GLU A 50 16.23 11.39 8.19
N GLU A 51 15.85 10.42 9.04
CA GLU A 51 16.49 9.08 8.98
C GLU A 51 15.78 7.99 8.13
N GLU A 52 14.46 8.06 7.88
CA GLU A 52 13.75 7.02 7.11
C GLU A 52 13.94 7.18 5.58
N LEU A 53 14.30 8.36 5.10
CA LEU A 53 14.48 8.64 3.67
C LEU A 53 15.84 8.17 3.12
N ARG A 54 16.78 7.69 3.95
CA ARG A 54 18.17 7.41 3.52
C ARG A 54 18.75 6.04 3.87
N GLY A 55 18.03 5.13 4.53
CA GLY A 55 18.68 3.86 4.91
C GLY A 55 17.71 2.74 5.25
N GLY A 56 17.50 1.82 4.31
CA GLY A 56 17.13 0.46 4.64
C GLY A 56 18.20 -0.14 5.57
N GLY A 57 17.95 -0.07 6.87
CA GLY A 57 18.85 -0.55 7.91
C GLY A 57 18.06 -1.10 9.08
N ALA A 58 17.54 -2.32 8.93
CA ALA A 58 17.06 -3.09 10.07
C ALA A 58 18.22 -3.36 11.04
N PRO A 59 17.94 -3.46 12.35
CA PRO A 59 18.25 -4.73 12.99
C PRO A 59 17.21 -5.20 14.04
N SER A 60 16.75 -6.44 13.83
CA SER A 60 16.66 -7.54 14.80
C SER A 60 16.31 -7.19 16.26
N THR A 61 15.05 -7.47 16.64
CA THR A 61 14.76 -8.14 17.93
C THR A 61 14.03 -9.45 17.66
N ARG A 62 14.75 -10.54 17.91
CA ARG A 62 14.30 -11.93 17.82
C ARG A 62 13.15 -12.19 18.79
N ARG A 63 12.19 -13.02 18.40
CA ARG A 63 12.00 -14.35 19.01
C ARG A 63 11.11 -15.27 18.14
N PRO A 64 11.26 -16.59 18.32
CA PRO A 64 10.96 -17.60 17.32
C PRO A 64 9.59 -18.25 17.52
N SER A 65 8.91 -18.58 16.43
CA SER A 65 8.11 -19.80 16.37
C SER A 65 8.11 -20.32 14.94
N LEU A 66 9.13 -21.13 14.65
CA LEU A 66 9.15 -22.07 13.52
C LEU A 66 8.06 -23.13 13.73
N LEU A 67 6.77 -22.78 13.76
CA LEU A 67 5.67 -23.75 13.83
C LEU A 67 4.36 -23.14 13.30
N LEU A 68 4.31 -22.70 12.04
CA LEU A 68 3.02 -22.55 11.33
C LEU A 68 3.15 -22.56 9.80
N TRP A 69 3.93 -23.49 9.26
CA TRP A 69 3.80 -23.91 7.87
C TRP A 69 3.90 -25.44 7.83
N ARG A 70 2.76 -26.09 8.07
CA ARG A 70 2.46 -27.43 7.56
C ARG A 70 1.16 -27.34 6.78
#